data_AF-A0A2P6PXW0-F1
#
_entry.id   AF-A0A2P6PXW0-F1
#
_cell.length_a   1.000
_cell.length_b   1.000
_cell.length_c   1.000
_cell.angle_alpha   90.00
_cell.angle_beta   90.00
_cell.angle_gamma   90.00
#
_symmetry.space_group_name_H-M   'P 1'
#
loop_
_entity.id
_entity.type
_entity.pdbx_description
1 polymer ?
#
loop_
_entity_poly.entity_id
_entity_poly.type
_entity_poly.pdbx_seq_one_letter_code
_entity_poly.pdbx_strand_id
1 'polypeptide(L)'
;MGELQPKNLKHKLEEVSPLSPQCCIYRVPKRLRDVNEKAYTPQVVSIGPLHHGREGLEAMEDHKIRYVKDFLDVENIYIPHGKNGTLPMGL
;
A
#
# COMPACT_ATOMS: atom_id res chain seq x y z
N MET A 1 -16.81 20.12 18.98
CA MET A 1 -16.97 18.91 18.15
C MET A 1 -16.48 19.25 16.75
N GLY A 2 -15.32 18.73 16.37
CA GLY A 2 -14.76 18.90 15.03
C GLY A 2 -14.03 17.61 14.69
N GLU A 3 -14.74 16.71 14.02
CA GLU A 3 -14.24 15.41 13.63
C GLU A 3 -13.19 15.61 12.53
N LEU A 4 -11.93 15.27 12.82
CA LEU A 4 -10.86 15.31 11.83
C LEU A 4 -11.13 14.18 10.82
N GLN A 5 -11.78 14.51 9.71
CA GLN A 5 -12.02 13.57 8.62
C GLN A 5 -10.66 13.04 8.12
N PRO A 6 -10.50 11.71 7.95
CA PRO A 6 -9.26 11.15 7.42
C PRO A 6 -9.02 11.78 6.05
N LYS A 7 -7.92 12.52 5.94
CA LYS A 7 -7.52 13.22 4.72
C LYS A 7 -7.56 12.19 3.59
N ASN A 8 -8.46 12.41 2.64
CA ASN A 8 -9.00 11.38 1.76
C ASN A 8 -7.86 10.77 0.92
N LEU A 9 -7.54 9.50 1.14
CA LEU A 9 -6.52 8.75 0.39
C LEU A 9 -6.69 8.93 -1.12
N LYS A 10 -7.93 9.10 -1.62
CA LYS A 10 -8.19 9.37 -3.03
C LYS A 10 -7.51 10.64 -3.51
N HIS A 11 -7.62 11.74 -2.77
CA HIS A 11 -7.00 13.02 -3.15
C HIS A 11 -5.47 12.93 -3.19
N LYS A 12 -4.87 12.23 -2.21
CA LYS A 12 -3.41 12.02 -2.20
C LYS A 12 -2.96 11.06 -3.31
N LEU A 13 -3.78 10.06 -3.64
CA LEU A 13 -3.55 9.14 -4.76
C LEU A 13 -3.72 9.83 -6.12
N GLU A 14 -4.61 10.81 -6.22
CA GLU A 14 -4.83 11.67 -7.38
C GLU A 14 -3.71 12.71 -7.58
N GLU A 15 -3.07 13.15 -6.49
CA GLU A 15 -1.89 14.02 -6.53
C GLU A 15 -0.59 13.29 -6.92
N VAL A 16 -0.48 11.98 -6.67
CA VAL A 16 0.67 11.21 -7.16
C VAL A 16 0.53 11.07 -8.67
N SER A 17 1.56 11.51 -9.39
CA SER A 17 1.63 11.29 -10.83
C SER A 17 1.44 9.80 -11.12
N PRO A 18 0.62 9.44 -12.13
CA PRO A 18 0.44 8.04 -12.49
C PRO A 18 1.81 7.42 -12.75
N LEU A 19 1.99 6.20 -12.25
CA LEU A 19 3.19 5.43 -12.53
C LEU A 19 3.41 5.39 -14.04
N SER A 20 4.68 5.46 -14.47
CA SER A 20 4.97 5.37 -15.89
C SER A 20 4.34 4.10 -16.46
N PRO A 21 3.86 4.09 -17.71
CA PRO A 21 3.35 2.88 -18.35
C PRO A 21 4.38 1.72 -18.36
N GLN A 22 5.64 2.03 -18.08
CA GLN A 22 6.75 1.08 -17.96
C GLN A 22 6.81 0.41 -16.58
N CYS A 23 6.24 1.02 -15.54
CA CYS A 23 6.16 0.45 -14.20
C CYS A 23 4.97 -0.52 -14.13
N CYS A 24 5.23 -1.79 -14.49
CA CYS A 24 4.22 -2.82 -14.54
C CYS A 24 4.69 -4.12 -13.88
N ILE A 25 3.73 -4.86 -13.32
CA ILE A 25 3.96 -6.19 -12.78
C ILE A 25 3.66 -7.19 -13.90
N TYR A 26 4.70 -7.83 -14.43
CA TYR A 26 4.55 -8.77 -15.53
C TYR A 26 4.01 -10.13 -15.06
N ARG A 27 3.13 -10.71 -15.87
CA ARG A 27 2.72 -12.11 -15.72
C ARG A 27 3.79 -13.02 -16.31
N VAL A 28 4.04 -14.13 -15.63
CA VAL A 28 4.88 -15.20 -16.18
C VAL A 28 4.23 -15.72 -17.47
N PRO A 29 4.96 -15.80 -18.60
CA PRO A 29 4.43 -16.35 -19.84
C PRO A 29 3.86 -17.75 -19.65
N LYS A 30 2.70 -18.01 -20.26
CA LYS A 30 1.94 -19.26 -20.07
C LYS A 30 2.81 -20.51 -20.26
N ARG A 31 3.63 -20.54 -21.32
CA ARG A 31 4.51 -21.69 -21.60
C ARG A 31 5.48 -22.02 -20.47
N LEU A 32 6.00 -21.01 -19.77
CA LEU A 32 6.89 -21.21 -18.62
C LEU A 32 6.09 -21.61 -17.38
N ARG A 33 4.91 -21.01 -17.20
CA ARG A 33 4.03 -21.32 -16.08
C ARG A 33 3.48 -22.74 -16.12
N ASP A 34 3.14 -23.24 -17.31
CA ASP A 34 2.56 -24.58 -17.50
C ASP A 34 3.55 -25.70 -17.13
N VAL A 35 4.87 -25.44 -17.15
CA VAL A 35 5.90 -26.40 -16.71
C VAL A 35 5.81 -26.66 -15.20
N ASN A 36 5.53 -25.62 -14.41
CA ASN A 36 5.36 -25.75 -12.96
C ASN A 36 4.52 -24.60 -12.41
N GLU A 37 3.19 -24.77 -12.38
CA GLU A 37 2.30 -23.70 -11.95
C GLU A 37 2.49 -23.33 -10.47
N LYS A 38 2.85 -24.30 -9.63
CA LYS A 38 3.05 -24.10 -8.19
C LYS A 38 4.23 -23.19 -7.88
N ALA A 39 5.26 -23.18 -8.73
CA ALA A 39 6.41 -22.28 -8.57
C ALA A 39 6.07 -20.80 -8.79
N TYR A 40 5.00 -20.51 -9.55
CA TYR A 40 4.59 -19.15 -9.89
C TYR A 40 3.28 -18.73 -9.21
N THR A 41 2.73 -19.61 -8.38
CA THR A 41 1.54 -19.37 -7.58
C THR A 41 1.96 -19.17 -6.14
N PRO A 42 1.66 -18.02 -5.51
CA PRO A 42 1.87 -17.85 -4.09
C PRO A 42 1.13 -18.93 -3.30
N GLN A 43 1.83 -19.55 -2.35
CA GLN A 43 1.28 -20.61 -1.50
C GLN A 43 0.83 -20.08 -0.12
N VAL A 44 1.39 -18.94 0.32
CA VAL A 44 1.18 -18.40 1.67
C VAL A 44 0.93 -16.90 1.64
N VAL A 45 1.80 -16.14 0.96
CA VAL A 45 1.73 -14.67 0.94
C VAL A 45 1.62 -14.17 -0.50
N SER A 46 0.53 -13.48 -0.82
CA SER A 46 0.34 -12.83 -2.11
C SER A 46 0.60 -11.32 -2.02
N ILE A 47 1.32 -10.78 -3.00
CA ILE A 47 1.67 -9.36 -3.05
C ILE A 47 1.02 -8.74 -4.29
N GLY A 48 0.39 -7.57 -4.09
CA GLY A 48 -0.21 -6.81 -5.17
C GLY A 48 -1.47 -7.45 -5.78
N PRO A 49 -1.89 -6.95 -6.96
CA PRO A 49 -3.21 -7.27 -7.54
C PRO A 49 -3.24 -8.60 -8.31
N LEU A 50 -2.10 -9.22 -8.58
CA LEU A 50 -2.01 -10.30 -9.56
C LEU A 50 -2.80 -11.56 -9.19
N HIS A 51 -2.97 -11.83 -7.89
CA HIS A 51 -3.62 -13.03 -7.35
C HIS A 51 -4.92 -12.72 -6.60
N HIS A 52 -5.56 -11.59 -6.92
CA HIS A 52 -6.80 -11.19 -6.29
C HIS A 52 -7.91 -12.24 -6.49
N GLY A 53 -8.62 -12.57 -5.41
CA GLY A 53 -9.76 -13.51 -5.42
C GLY A 53 -9.39 -14.97 -5.68
N ARG A 54 -8.11 -15.35 -5.55
CA ARG A 54 -7.69 -16.74 -5.70
C ARG A 54 -7.99 -17.53 -4.43
N GLU A 55 -8.55 -18.72 -4.63
CA GLU A 55 -8.82 -19.67 -3.54
C GLU A 55 -7.58 -19.97 -2.71
N GLY A 56 -7.72 -19.89 -1.38
CA GLY A 56 -6.64 -20.09 -0.42
C GLY A 56 -5.76 -18.85 -0.17
N LEU A 57 -6.02 -17.73 -0.84
CA LEU A 57 -5.30 -16.46 -0.67
C LEU A 57 -6.21 -15.31 -0.23
N GLU A 58 -7.49 -15.56 0.06
CA GLU A 58 -8.48 -14.53 0.42
C GLU A 58 -8.08 -13.74 1.66
N ALA A 59 -7.51 -14.42 2.66
CA ALA A 59 -7.02 -13.77 3.88
C ALA A 59 -5.96 -12.69 3.58
N MET A 60 -5.22 -12.81 2.48
CA MET A 60 -4.23 -11.82 2.09
C MET A 60 -4.85 -10.51 1.59
N GLU A 61 -6.11 -10.50 1.15
CA GLU A 61 -6.76 -9.27 0.71
C GLU A 61 -6.92 -8.28 1.87
N ASP A 62 -7.36 -8.76 3.04
CA ASP A 62 -7.44 -7.94 4.25
C ASP A 62 -6.06 -7.45 4.70
N HIS A 63 -5.03 -8.31 4.60
CA HIS A 63 -3.66 -7.93 4.93
C HIS A 63 -3.13 -6.86 3.99
N LYS A 64 -3.38 -6.94 2.68
CA LYS A 64 -2.97 -5.89 1.71
C LYS A 64 -3.57 -4.55 2.08
N ILE A 65 -4.86 -4.51 2.44
CA ILE A 65 -5.53 -3.27 2.88
C ILE A 65 -4.92 -2.75 4.18
N ARG A 66 -4.65 -3.63 5.16
CA ARG A 66 -3.99 -3.25 6.41
C ARG A 66 -2.61 -2.65 6.18
N TYR A 67 -1.78 -3.27 5.33
CA TYR A 67 -0.47 -2.72 4.98
C TYR A 67 -0.55 -1.35 4.32
N VAL A 68 -1.51 -1.15 3.40
CA VAL A 68 -1.74 0.16 2.78
C VAL A 68 -2.13 1.18 3.85
N LYS A 69 -3.07 0.83 4.73
CA LYS A 69 -3.49 1.70 5.83
C LYS A 69 -2.32 2.07 6.74
N ASP A 70 -1.60 1.06 7.24
CA ASP A 70 -0.46 1.25 8.14
C ASP A 70 0.63 2.11 7.48
N PHE A 71 0.93 1.86 6.20
CA PHE A 71 1.91 2.65 5.44
C PHE A 71 1.53 4.13 5.35
N LEU A 72 0.25 4.42 5.06
CA LEU A 72 -0.27 5.78 4.98
C LEU A 72 -0.36 6.45 6.35
N ASP A 73 -0.61 5.67 7.40
CA ASP A 73 -0.61 6.17 8.78
C ASP A 73 0.82 6.54 9.24
N VAL A 74 1.85 5.80 8.80
CA VAL A 74 3.28 6.11 9.07
C VAL A 74 3.73 7.43 8.41
N GLU A 75 3.19 7.81 7.25
CA GLU A 75 3.45 9.13 6.65
C GLU A 75 3.01 10.30 7.55
N ASN A 76 2.04 10.10 8.46
CA ASN A 76 1.60 11.13 9.41
C ASN A 76 2.50 11.28 10.64
N ILE A 77 3.46 10.38 10.85
CA ILE A 77 4.36 10.38 12.02
C ILE A 77 5.74 10.98 11.67
N TYR A 78 6.18 10.92 10.41
CA TYR A 78 7.55 11.30 10.02
C TYR A 78 7.72 12.70 9.40
N ILE A 79 6.64 13.47 9.20
CA ILE A 79 6.76 14.90 8.85
C ILE A 79 6.47 15.74 10.10
N PRO A 80 7.48 16.12 10.90
CA PRO A 80 7.29 17.15 11.91
C PRO A 80 6.96 18.44 11.17
N HIS A 81 5.70 18.84 11.21
CA HIS A 81 5.33 20.22 10.94
C HIS A 81 6.16 21.11 11.88
N GLY A 82 7.16 21.78 11.32
CA GLY A 82 7.87 22.85 12.00
C GLY A 82 6.87 23.91 12.41
N LYS A 83 6.42 23.87 13.67
CA LYS A 83 5.80 25.01 14.32
C LYS A 83 6.93 25.90 14.80
N ASN A 84 7.07 27.05 14.15
CA ASN A 84 7.97 28.10 14.54
C ASN A 84 7.67 28.55 15.98
N GLY A 85 8.71 28.49 16.82
CA GLY A 85 8.96 29.26 18.04
C GLY A 85 7.82 29.53 19.01
N THR A 86 7.91 29.01 20.23
CA THR A 86 8.42 29.74 21.41
C THR A 86 8.48 28.77 22.59
N LEU A 87 9.66 28.56 23.16
CA LEU A 87 9.84 27.81 24.41
C LEU A 87 9.43 28.72 25.58
N PRO A 88 8.60 28.28 26.55
CA PRO A 88 8.48 29.00 27.80
C PRO A 88 9.78 28.81 28.57
N MET A 89 10.54 29.90 28.74
CA MET A 89 11.61 29.97 29.72
C MET A 89 10.96 29.73 31.09
N GLY A 90 11.46 28.71 31.80
CA GLY A 90 10.97 28.37 33.11
C GLY A 90 11.21 29.47 34.14
N LEU A 91 10.36 29.45 35.17
CA LEU A 91 10.67 29.69 36.57
C LEU A 91 9.78 28.75 37.39
#